data_AF-A0A0G1EBU6-F1
#
_entry.id   AF-A0A0G1EBU6-F1
#
_cell.length_a   1.000
_cell.length_b   1.000
_cell.length_c   1.000
_cell.angle_alpha   90.00
_cell.angle_beta   90.00
_cell.angle_gamma   90.00
#
_symmetry.space_group_name_H-M   'P 1'
#
loop_
_entity.id
_entity.type
_entity.pdbx_description
1 polymer ?
#
loop_
_entity_poly.entity_id
_entity_poly.type
_entity_poly.pdbx_seq_one_letter_code
_entity_poly.pdbx_strand_id
1 'polypeptide(L)' 'INEMTGSLIGVRGEEFEKAFIETMIAHHQGAIDMAKLIPSRTDKPELNKLGEDIISAQSKEIEMMEGWMEDWF' A
#
# COMPACT_ATOMS: atom_id res chain seq x y z
N ILE A 1 0.74 -18.52 -6.27
CA ILE A 1 1.43 -17.57 -5.37
C ILE A 1 1.12 -16.18 -5.90
N ASN A 2 0.55 -15.28 -5.09
CA ASN A 2 0.31 -13.90 -5.53
C ASN A 2 1.67 -13.19 -5.61
N GLU A 3 1.89 -12.32 -6.61
CA GLU A 3 3.18 -11.63 -6.81
C GLU A 3 3.67 -10.96 -5.52
N MET A 4 2.77 -10.34 -4.76
CA MET A 4 3.10 -9.68 -3.49
C MET A 4 3.64 -10.60 -2.39
N THR A 5 3.22 -11.87 -2.39
CA THR A 5 3.63 -12.83 -1.36
C THR A 5 4.77 -13.72 -1.82
N GLY A 6 5.02 -13.79 -3.13
CA GLY A 6 6.04 -14.66 -3.70
C GLY A 6 7.46 -14.18 -3.42
N SER A 7 7.68 -12.86 -3.47
CA SER A 7 8.96 -12.23 -3.16
C SER A 7 9.38 -12.42 -1.69
N LEU A 8 8.43 -12.68 -0.80
CA LEU A 8 8.67 -12.78 0.64
C LEU A 8 8.96 -14.22 1.11
N ILE A 9 8.79 -15.22 0.25
CA ILE A 9 8.98 -16.63 0.63
C ILE A 9 10.47 -16.91 0.82
N GLY A 10 10.84 -17.31 2.04
CA GLY A 10 12.21 -17.74 2.37
C GLY A 10 13.16 -16.61 2.76
N VAL A 11 12.76 -15.35 2.57
CA VAL A 11 13.49 -14.17 3.07
C VAL A 11 13.29 -14.06 4.59
N ARG A 12 14.32 -13.64 5.34
CA ARG A 12 14.27 -13.53 6.80
C ARG A 12 15.05 -12.31 7.31
N GLY A 13 14.73 -11.88 8.53
CA GLY A 13 15.42 -10.78 9.21
C GLY A 13 15.29 -9.46 8.44
N GLU A 14 16.38 -8.69 8.44
CA GLU A 14 16.45 -7.36 7.80
C GLU A 14 16.03 -7.39 6.31
N GLU A 15 16.46 -8.42 5.57
CA GLU A 15 16.11 -8.60 4.16
C GLU A 15 14.60 -8.78 3.96
N PHE A 16 13.92 -9.43 4.92
CA PHE A 16 12.48 -9.62 4.87
C PHE A 16 11.76 -8.31 5.16
N GLU A 17 12.23 -7.56 6.17
CA GLU A 17 11.64 -6.27 6.56
C GLU A 17 11.70 -5.28 5.40
N LYS A 18 12.87 -5.17 4.75
CA LYS A 18 13.04 -4.34 3.56
C LYS A 18 12.14 -4.76 2.40
N ALA A 19 12.16 -6.05 2.05
CA ALA A 19 11.33 -6.56 0.95
C ALA A 19 9.83 -6.40 1.23
N PHE A 20 9.41 -6.56 2.49
CA PHE A 20 8.03 -6.35 2.92
C PHE A 20 7.62 -4.89 2.76
N ILE A 21 8.43 -3.95 3.26
CA ILE A 21 8.14 -2.52 3.16
C ILE A 21 8.06 -2.07 1.70
N GLU A 22 9.05 -2.41 0.87
CA GLU A 22 9.06 -2.07 -0.56
C GLU A 22 7.81 -2.62 -1.28
N THR A 23 7.43 -3.86 -0.99
CA THR A 23 6.24 -4.49 -1.56
C THR A 23 4.95 -3.80 -1.10
N MET A 24 4.86 -3.43 0.18
CA MET A 24 3.67 -2.80 0.76
C MET A 24 3.47 -1.38 0.27
N ILE A 25 4.54 -0.60 0.05
CA ILE A 25 4.47 0.71 -0.59
C ILE A 25 3.85 0.58 -1.99
N ALA A 26 4.37 -0.34 -2.82
CA ALA A 26 3.85 -0.56 -4.17
C ALA A 26 2.39 -1.02 -4.17
N HIS A 27 2.03 -1.93 -3.25
CA HIS A 27 0.65 -2.37 -3.05
C HIS A 27 -0.29 -1.21 -2.71
N HIS A 28 0.12 -0.35 -1.77
CA HIS A 28 -0.68 0.78 -1.32
C HIS A 28 -0.85 1.82 -2.43
N GLN A 29 0.20 2.09 -3.20
CA GLN A 29 0.12 2.98 -4.35
C GLN A 29 -0.90 2.46 -5.39
N GLY A 30 -0.89 1.16 -5.68
CA GLY A 30 -1.89 0.55 -6.57
C GLY A 30 -3.32 0.66 -6.05
N ALA A 31 -3.54 0.49 -4.75
CA ALA A 31 -4.85 0.64 -4.13
C ALA A 31 -5.33 2.12 -4.13
N ILE A 32 -4.43 3.08 -3.89
CA ILE A 32 -4.72 4.51 -4.04
C ILE A 32 -5.14 4.84 -5.47
N ASP A 33 -4.41 4.34 -6.46
CA ASP A 33 -4.72 4.60 -7.87
C ASP A 33 -6.07 4.01 -8.27
N MET A 34 -6.42 2.82 -7.76
CA MET A 34 -7.75 2.25 -7.91
C MET A 34 -8.84 3.05 -7.20
N ALA A 35 -8.57 3.53 -5.98
CA ALA A 35 -9.52 4.31 -5.19
C ALA A 35 -9.85 5.66 -5.87
N LYS A 36 -8.86 6.32 -6.49
CA LYS A 36 -9.06 7.55 -7.27
C LYS A 36 -10.03 7.40 -8.44
N LEU A 37 -10.24 6.18 -8.94
CA LEU A 37 -11.18 5.91 -10.04
C LEU A 37 -12.64 5.82 -9.57
N ILE A 38 -12.91 5.61 -8.28
CA ILE A 38 -14.25 5.35 -7.75
C ILE A 38 -15.27 6.46 -8.14
N PRO A 39 -14.98 7.76 -7.99
CA PRO A 39 -15.95 8.81 -8.30
C PRO A 39 -16.40 8.84 -9.77
N SER A 40 -15.58 8.30 -10.69
CA SER A 40 -15.93 8.17 -12.11
C SER A 40 -16.71 6.90 -12.47
N ARG A 41 -16.84 5.96 -11.53
CA ARG A 41 -17.40 4.62 -11.76
C ARG A 41 -18.70 4.38 -10.99
N THR A 42 -19.02 5.21 -10.01
CA THR A 42 -20.23 5.07 -9.21
C THR A 42 -20.64 6.37 -8.51
N ASP A 43 -21.95 6.59 -8.40
CA ASP A 43 -22.53 7.68 -7.62
C ASP A 43 -22.87 7.27 -6.17
N LYS A 44 -22.54 6.03 -5.77
CA LYS A 44 -22.83 5.52 -4.42
C LYS A 44 -22.00 6.29 -3.37
N PRO A 45 -22.62 7.07 -2.46
CA PRO A 45 -21.88 7.89 -1.49
C PRO A 45 -20.97 7.06 -0.58
N GLU A 46 -21.40 5.85 -0.21
CA GLU A 46 -20.63 4.96 0.68
C GLU A 46 -19.34 4.48 0.01
N LEU A 47 -19.37 4.24 -1.30
CA LEU A 47 -18.18 3.82 -2.06
C LEU A 47 -17.23 5.00 -2.29
N ASN A 48 -17.76 6.20 -2.57
CA ASN A 48 -16.96 7.41 -2.65
C ASN A 48 -16.23 7.68 -1.33
N LYS A 49 -16.95 7.58 -0.21
CA LYS A 49 -16.36 7.74 1.11
C LYS A 49 -15.27 6.69 1.38
N LEU A 50 -15.53 5.43 1.06
CA LEU A 50 -14.52 4.36 1.16
C LEU A 50 -13.27 4.68 0.33
N GLY A 51 -13.42 5.20 -0.89
CA GLY A 51 -12.30 5.61 -1.73
C GLY A 51 -11.44 6.70 -1.10
N GLU A 52 -12.08 7.74 -0.56
CA GLU A 52 -11.39 8.81 0.17
C GLU A 52 -10.64 8.29 1.40
N ASP A 53 -11.27 7.38 2.16
CA ASP A 53 -10.69 6.79 3.36
C ASP A 53 -9.48 5.91 3.03
N ILE A 54 -9.54 5.12 1.95
CA ILE A 54 -8.40 4.34 1.44
C ILE A 54 -7.25 5.27 1.06
N ILE A 55 -7.53 6.33 0.30
CA ILE A 55 -6.48 7.28 -0.11
C ILE A 55 -5.83 7.92 1.13
N SER A 56 -6.63 8.40 2.09
CA SER A 56 -6.11 9.06 3.28
C SER A 56 -5.28 8.14 4.17
N ALA A 57 -5.74 6.91 4.40
CA ALA A 57 -5.04 5.96 5.24
C ALA A 57 -3.75 5.48 4.57
N GLN A 58 -3.83 5.03 3.33
CA GLN A 58 -2.71 4.39 2.67
C GLN A 58 -1.61 5.37 2.25
N SER A 59 -1.94 6.65 1.99
CA SER A 59 -0.89 7.67 1.81
C SER A 59 -0.09 7.89 3.09
N LYS A 60 -0.73 7.92 4.27
CA LYS A 60 -0.03 8.03 5.55
C LYS A 60 0.81 6.79 5.85
N GLU A 61 0.30 5.60 5.50
CA GLU A 61 1.04 4.35 5.66
C GLU A 61 2.27 4.29 4.75
N ILE A 62 2.20 4.81 3.53
CA ILE A 62 3.37 4.99 2.66
C ILE A 62 4.39 5.91 3.33
N GLU A 63 3.98 7.09 3.81
CA GLU A 63 4.90 8.03 4.50
C GLU A 63 5.58 7.38 5.72
N MET A 64 4.84 6.60 6.51
CA MET A 64 5.41 5.87 7.65
C MET A 64 6.43 4.82 7.19
N MET A 65 6.10 4.06 6.14
CA MET A 65 6.97 3.03 5.59
C MET A 65 8.25 3.61 4.96
N GLU A 66 8.15 4.74 4.26
CA GLU A 66 9.31 5.48 3.75
C GLU A 66 10.19 5.97 4.92
N GLY A 67 9.58 6.49 5.99
CA GLY A 67 10.32 6.87 7.20
C GLY A 67 11.04 5.69 7.86
N TRP A 68 10.41 4.52 7.95
CA TRP A 68 11.07 3.32 8.46
C TRP A 68 12.25 2.87 7.59
N MET A 69 12.13 2.99 6.27
CA MET A 69 13.24 2.67 5.37
C MET A 69 14.44 3.59 5.57
N GLU A 70 14.22 4.87 5.86
CA GLU A 70 15.29 5.83 6.16
C GLU A 70 15.87 5.63 7.57
N ASP A 71 15.04 5.29 8.54
CA ASP A 71 15.46 5.13 9.95
C ASP A 71 16.18 3.79 10.21
N TRP A 72 15.81 2.72 9.49
CA TRP A 72 16.27 1.37 9.79
C TRP A 72 17.37 0.85 8.85
N PHE A 73 17.53 1.41 7.64
CA PHE A 73 18.45 0.92 6.60
C PHE A 73 19.28 2.01 5.94
#